data_AF-A0A482D6I1-F1
#
_entry.id   AF-A0A482D6I1-F1
#
_cell.length_a   1.000
_cell.length_b   1.000
_cell.length_c   1.000
_cell.angle_alpha   90.00
_cell.angle_beta   90.00
_cell.angle_gamma   90.00
#
_symmetry.space_group_name_H-M   'P 1'
#
loop_
_entity.id
_entity.type
_entity.pdbx_description
1 polymer ?
#
loop_
_entity_poly.entity_id
_entity_poly.type
_entity_poly.pdbx_seq_one_letter_code
_entity_poly.pdbx_strand_id
1 'polypeptide(L)'
;MSAENPDVIPVERPFVRGDSLFGYDKALELNGEIIGITGERGELRKGMEVGIVGNSMGYVPSGHKPGEMVTITGFVEPFQDGASDHIITVSGGGITGRVKPSNIKLI
;
A
#
# COMPACT_ATOMS: atom_id res chain seq x y z
N MET A 1 -36.70 6.65 6.99
CA MET A 1 -35.82 6.11 5.94
C MET A 1 -34.49 6.83 6.09
N SER A 2 -33.44 6.11 6.47
CA SER A 2 -32.14 6.67 6.82
C SER A 2 -31.56 7.42 5.63
N ALA A 3 -31.14 8.67 5.87
CA ALA A 3 -30.32 9.38 4.92
C ALA A 3 -29.03 8.57 4.69
N GLU A 4 -28.79 8.19 3.44
CA GLU A 4 -27.47 7.74 3.01
C GLU A 4 -26.49 8.86 3.37
N ASN A 5 -25.50 8.53 4.19
CA ASN A 5 -24.54 9.50 4.70
C ASN A 5 -23.75 10.05 3.50
N PRO A 6 -23.84 11.36 3.19
CA PRO A 6 -23.25 11.91 1.98
C PRO A 6 -21.73 11.81 2.06
N ASP A 7 -21.12 11.25 1.02
CA ASP A 7 -19.71 11.39 0.67
C ASP A 7 -18.73 11.27 1.83
N VAL A 8 -18.52 10.05 2.31
CA VAL A 8 -17.31 9.80 3.11
C VAL A 8 -16.11 9.89 2.17
N ILE A 9 -15.49 11.06 2.14
CA ILE A 9 -14.32 11.36 1.31
C ILE A 9 -13.07 10.88 2.06
N PRO A 10 -12.15 10.14 1.42
CA PRO A 10 -10.88 9.80 2.02
C PRO A 10 -10.08 11.04 2.39
N VAL A 11 -9.52 11.06 3.60
CA VAL A 11 -8.70 12.16 4.11
C VAL A 11 -7.22 11.81 3.92
N GLU A 12 -6.44 12.73 3.35
CA GLU A 12 -4.99 12.59 3.36
C GLU A 12 -4.43 13.03 4.71
N ARG A 13 -3.52 12.24 5.26
CA ARG A 13 -2.70 12.67 6.41
C ARG A 13 -1.25 12.20 6.26
N PRO A 14 -0.28 12.91 6.86
CA PRO A 14 1.09 12.41 6.95
C PRO A 14 1.14 11.05 7.66
N PHE A 15 2.18 10.26 7.38
CA PHE A 15 2.47 9.07 8.19
C PHE A 15 2.82 9.44 9.63
N VAL A 16 2.50 8.55 10.58
CA VAL A 16 2.61 8.84 12.02
C VAL A 16 4.07 8.90 12.48
N ARG A 17 4.97 8.09 11.87
CA ARG A 17 6.38 7.97 12.30
C ARG A 17 7.36 7.72 11.16
N GLY A 18 7.32 8.51 10.09
CA GLY A 18 8.30 8.37 9.02
C GLY A 18 8.32 9.55 8.08
N ASP A 19 9.52 9.84 7.57
CA ASP A 19 9.69 10.61 6.35
C ASP A 19 9.20 9.80 5.13
N SER A 20 9.16 10.45 3.97
CA SER A 20 8.78 9.86 2.69
C SER A 20 9.31 8.42 2.49
N LEU A 21 8.39 7.49 2.31
CA LEU A 21 8.65 6.10 1.95
C LEU A 21 8.71 5.93 0.44
N PHE A 22 9.91 6.03 -0.12
CA PHE A 22 10.15 5.81 -1.55
C PHE A 22 9.26 6.67 -2.44
N GLY A 23 9.01 7.92 -2.05
CA GLY A 23 8.20 8.88 -2.78
C GLY A 23 6.71 8.90 -2.41
N TYR A 24 6.32 8.22 -1.34
CA TYR A 24 5.00 8.32 -0.70
C TYR A 24 5.17 8.88 0.71
N ASP A 25 4.42 9.91 1.09
CA ASP A 25 4.59 10.61 2.38
C ASP A 25 3.28 10.77 3.16
N LYS A 26 2.16 10.36 2.57
CA LYS A 26 0.83 10.44 3.18
C LYS A 26 0.05 9.13 3.07
N ALA A 27 -0.75 8.87 4.08
CA ALA A 27 -1.80 7.88 4.09
C ALA A 27 -3.13 8.49 3.62
N LEU A 28 -3.90 7.70 2.87
CA LEU A 28 -5.31 7.96 2.56
C LEU A 28 -6.18 7.17 3.53
N GLU A 29 -6.94 7.86 4.35
CA GLU A 29 -7.80 7.23 5.37
C GLU A 29 -9.28 7.41 5.07
N LEU A 30 -10.03 6.34 5.29
CA LEU A 30 -11.48 6.34 5.20
C LEU A 30 -12.05 5.61 6.41
N ASN A 31 -12.87 6.28 7.22
CA ASN A 31 -13.46 5.70 8.44
C ASN A 31 -12.44 5.06 9.41
N GLY A 32 -11.24 5.64 9.52
CA GLY A 32 -10.17 5.14 10.39
C GLY A 32 -9.37 3.96 9.82
N GLU A 33 -9.63 3.58 8.56
CA GLU A 33 -8.87 2.57 7.85
C GLU A 33 -7.99 3.22 6.77
N ILE A 34 -6.71 2.82 6.69
CA ILE A 34 -5.83 3.24 5.60
C ILE A 34 -6.24 2.47 4.34
N ILE A 35 -6.71 3.21 3.33
CA ILE A 35 -7.16 2.65 2.05
C ILE A 35 -6.17 2.91 0.92
N GLY A 36 -5.13 3.71 1.17
CA GLY A 36 -4.14 4.07 0.16
C GLY A 36 -2.98 4.87 0.72
N ILE A 37 -2.02 5.16 -0.14
CA ILE A 37 -0.91 6.08 0.11
C ILE A 37 -0.71 7.00 -1.09
N THR A 38 -0.20 8.19 -0.85
CA THR A 38 0.04 9.21 -1.87
C THR A 38 1.36 9.95 -1.62
N GLY A 39 1.90 10.56 -2.67
CA GLY A 39 3.13 11.36 -2.65
C GLY A 39 3.58 11.74 -4.06
N GLU A 40 4.87 12.06 -4.22
CA GLU A 40 5.45 12.46 -5.52
C GLU A 40 5.35 11.39 -6.61
N ARG A 41 5.22 10.11 -6.24
CA ARG A 41 5.04 9.00 -7.18
C ARG A 41 3.59 8.77 -7.59
N GLY A 42 2.69 9.64 -7.15
CA GLY A 42 1.25 9.51 -7.35
C GLY A 42 0.61 8.74 -6.21
N GLU A 43 -0.41 7.95 -6.56
CA GLU A 43 -1.33 7.36 -5.59
C GLU A 43 -1.43 5.85 -5.76
N LEU A 44 -1.53 5.14 -4.63
CA LEU A 44 -1.84 3.72 -4.56
C LEU A 44 -3.07 3.51 -3.70
N ARG A 45 -4.00 2.67 -4.15
CA ARG A 45 -5.26 2.35 -3.45
C ARG A 45 -5.50 0.86 -3.38
N LYS A 46 -6.28 0.46 -2.37
CA LYS A 46 -6.87 -0.89 -2.30
C LYS A 46 -7.67 -1.18 -3.56
N GLY A 47 -7.57 -2.40 -4.05
CA GLY A 47 -8.20 -2.87 -5.28
C GLY A 47 -7.39 -2.61 -6.55
N MET A 48 -6.32 -1.82 -6.52
CA MET A 48 -5.47 -1.63 -7.70
C MET A 48 -4.66 -2.89 -8.01
N GLU A 49 -4.55 -3.22 -9.28
CA GLU A 49 -3.59 -4.21 -9.78
C GLU A 49 -2.23 -3.57 -10.00
N VAL A 50 -1.18 -4.22 -9.49
CA VAL A 50 0.20 -3.74 -9.59
C VAL A 50 1.12 -4.89 -9.96
N GLY A 51 2.21 -4.57 -10.66
CA GLY A 51 3.24 -5.54 -10.98
C GLY A 51 4.27 -5.63 -9.85
N ILE A 52 4.64 -6.85 -9.46
CA ILE A 52 5.78 -7.08 -8.56
C ILE A 52 7.08 -6.89 -9.34
N VAL A 53 8.01 -6.10 -8.79
CA VAL A 53 9.38 -5.98 -9.33
C VAL A 53 10.42 -6.67 -8.45
N GLY A 54 10.15 -6.81 -7.15
CA GLY A 54 11.11 -7.33 -6.18
C GLY A 54 12.19 -6.33 -5.76
N ASN A 55 13.09 -6.73 -4.87
CA ASN A 55 14.26 -5.92 -4.51
C ASN A 55 15.40 -6.09 -5.53
N SER A 56 16.53 -5.41 -5.30
CA SER A 56 17.73 -5.48 -6.17
C SER A 56 18.32 -6.89 -6.32
N MET A 57 17.92 -7.84 -5.47
CA MET A 57 18.33 -9.25 -5.51
C MET A 57 17.22 -10.17 -6.08
N GLY A 58 16.12 -9.62 -6.58
CA GLY A 58 14.96 -10.38 -7.07
C GLY A 58 14.13 -11.05 -5.97
N TYR A 59 14.36 -10.71 -4.69
CA TYR A 59 13.65 -11.28 -3.55
C TYR A 59 12.41 -10.46 -3.19
N VAL A 60 11.30 -11.16 -2.95
CA VAL A 60 10.06 -10.59 -2.45
C VAL A 60 9.70 -11.32 -1.15
N PRO A 61 9.75 -10.64 0.01
CA PRO A 61 9.52 -11.29 1.31
C PRO A 61 8.15 -11.97 1.45
N SER A 62 7.16 -11.55 0.68
CA SER A 62 5.82 -12.13 0.65
C SER A 62 5.72 -13.46 -0.10
N GLY A 63 6.77 -13.90 -0.80
CA GLY A 63 6.76 -15.14 -1.59
C GLY A 63 6.25 -14.97 -3.04
N HIS A 64 5.82 -13.77 -3.43
CA HIS A 64 5.52 -13.45 -4.83
C HIS A 64 6.78 -13.42 -5.72
N LYS A 65 6.60 -13.52 -7.02
CA LYS A 65 7.70 -13.50 -7.99
C LYS A 65 7.77 -12.16 -8.73
N PRO A 66 8.98 -11.63 -9.03
CA PRO A 66 9.12 -10.53 -9.98
C PRO A 66 8.39 -10.83 -11.30
N GLY A 67 7.65 -9.86 -11.80
CA GLY A 67 6.78 -9.96 -12.97
C GLY A 67 5.36 -10.45 -12.69
N GLU A 68 5.07 -10.91 -11.47
CA GLU A 68 3.71 -11.32 -11.08
C GLU A 68 2.78 -10.11 -10.94
N MET A 69 1.53 -10.30 -11.36
CA MET A 69 0.46 -9.33 -11.15
C MET A 69 -0.28 -9.66 -9.86
N VAL A 70 -0.42 -8.65 -9.00
CA VAL A 70 -1.08 -8.80 -7.70
C VAL A 70 -2.06 -7.66 -7.46
N THR A 71 -3.06 -7.91 -6.64
CA THR A 71 -4.02 -6.89 -6.20
C THR A 71 -3.59 -6.34 -4.84
N ILE A 72 -3.62 -5.02 -4.68
CA ILE A 72 -3.46 -4.38 -3.37
C ILE A 72 -4.71 -4.64 -2.53
N THR A 73 -4.54 -5.27 -1.38
CA THR A 73 -5.63 -5.61 -0.45
C THR A 73 -5.59 -4.80 0.83
N GLY A 74 -4.45 -4.18 1.16
CA GLY A 74 -4.24 -3.58 2.47
C GLY A 74 -3.15 -2.52 2.53
N PHE A 75 -3.28 -1.64 3.51
CA PHE A 75 -2.21 -0.75 3.95
C PHE A 75 -2.16 -0.74 5.47
N VAL A 76 -0.99 -0.48 6.03
CA VAL A 76 -0.84 -0.14 7.44
C VAL A 76 0.17 0.99 7.62
N GLU A 77 0.24 1.54 8.82
CA GLU A 77 1.23 2.56 9.14
C GLU A 77 2.67 2.02 9.03
N PRO A 78 3.60 2.81 8.47
CA PRO A 78 5.00 2.50 8.53
C PRO A 78 5.56 2.53 9.95
N PHE A 79 6.52 1.65 10.21
CA PHE A 79 7.28 1.61 11.46
C PHE A 79 6.45 1.38 12.74
N GLN A 80 5.17 1.00 12.63
CA GLN A 80 4.46 0.31 13.70
C GLN A 80 5.03 -1.12 13.84
N ASP A 81 5.14 -1.62 15.07
CA ASP A 81 5.66 -2.96 15.42
C ASP A 81 7.14 -3.24 15.08
N GLY A 82 8.04 -2.25 15.23
CA GLY A 82 9.47 -2.53 15.35
C GLY A 82 10.28 -2.66 14.05
N ALA A 83 9.96 -1.84 13.04
CA ALA A 83 10.76 -1.54 11.84
C ALA A 83 10.46 -2.36 10.57
N SER A 84 9.32 -2.10 9.93
CA SER A 84 9.12 -2.55 8.55
C SER A 84 8.47 -1.48 7.68
N ASP A 85 9.14 -1.16 6.58
CA ASP A 85 8.67 -0.35 5.45
C ASP A 85 7.79 -1.17 4.47
N HIS A 86 7.44 -2.40 4.83
CA HIS A 86 6.50 -3.25 4.09
C HIS A 86 5.06 -2.88 4.47
N ILE A 87 4.57 -1.77 3.94
CA ILE A 87 3.28 -1.22 4.34
C ILE A 87 2.10 -1.61 3.45
N ILE A 88 2.36 -2.28 2.32
CA ILE A 88 1.34 -2.63 1.33
C ILE A 88 1.06 -4.12 1.41
N THR A 89 -0.17 -4.52 1.72
CA THR A 89 -0.61 -5.91 1.61
C THR A 89 -1.10 -6.16 0.19
N VAL A 90 -0.59 -7.23 -0.42
CA VAL A 90 -0.96 -7.67 -1.76
C VAL A 90 -1.39 -9.13 -1.77
N SER A 91 -2.21 -9.50 -2.75
CA SER A 91 -2.66 -10.88 -2.97
C SER A 91 -2.58 -11.25 -4.44
N GLY A 92 -2.13 -12.48 -4.72
CA GLY A 92 -1.96 -13.03 -6.08
C GLY A 92 -1.42 -14.45 -6.02
N GLY A 93 -1.73 -15.27 -7.02
CA GLY A 93 -1.18 -16.63 -7.11
C GLY A 93 -1.51 -17.55 -5.92
N GLY A 94 -2.58 -17.27 -5.16
CA GLY A 94 -2.95 -18.01 -3.94
C GLY A 94 -2.16 -17.63 -2.68
N ILE A 95 -1.37 -16.56 -2.74
CA ILE A 95 -0.53 -16.07 -1.65
C ILE A 95 -0.97 -14.65 -1.27
N THR A 96 -0.87 -14.32 0.02
CA THR A 96 -1.04 -12.95 0.52
C THR A 96 0.19 -12.58 1.34
N GLY A 97 0.71 -11.37 1.15
CA GLY A 97 1.82 -10.89 1.96
C GLY A 97 2.07 -9.40 1.82
N ARG A 98 3.00 -8.90 2.64
CA ARG A 98 3.34 -7.46 2.69
C ARG A 98 4.58 -7.16 1.89
N VAL A 99 4.55 -6.06 1.15
CA VAL A 99 5.65 -5.57 0.30
C VAL A 99 5.94 -4.10 0.57
N LYS A 100 7.17 -3.68 0.25
CA LYS A 100 7.56 -2.27 0.24
C LYS A 100 6.95 -1.57 -0.97
N PRO A 101 6.67 -0.25 -0.90
CA PRO A 101 6.28 0.54 -2.07
C PRO A 101 7.28 0.44 -3.23
N SER A 102 8.59 0.31 -2.95
CA SER A 102 9.62 0.13 -3.97
C SER A 102 9.52 -1.20 -4.75
N ASN A 103 8.84 -2.20 -4.21
CA ASN A 103 8.75 -3.54 -4.80
C ASN A 103 7.58 -3.70 -5.78
N ILE A 104 6.81 -2.63 -6.01
CA ILE A 104 5.68 -2.62 -6.94
C ILE A 104 5.84 -1.55 -8.01
N LYS A 105 5.20 -1.77 -9.15
CA LYS A 105 5.05 -0.79 -10.22
C LYS A 105 3.58 -0.65 -10.61
N LEU A 106 3.18 0.59 -10.87
CA LEU A 106 1.93 0.89 -11.58
C LEU A 106 2.07 0.41 -13.03
N ILE A 107 0.95 0.01 -13.63
CA ILE A 107 0.84 -0.43 -15.03
C ILE A 107 0.36 0.73 -15.88
#